data_AF-A0A956EZJ8-F1
#
_entry.id   AF-A0A956EZJ8-F1
#
_cell.length_a   1.000
_cell.length_b   1.000
_cell.length_c   1.000
_cell.angle_alpha   90.00
_cell.angle_beta   90.00
_cell.angle_gamma   90.00
#
_symmetry.space_group_name_H-M   'P 1'
#
loop_
_entity.id
_entity.type
_entity.pdbx_description
1 polymer ?
#
loop_
_entity_poly.entity_id
_entity_poly.type
_entity_poly.pdbx_seq_one_letter_code
_entity_poly.pdbx_strand_id
1 'polypeptide(L)'
;MSDADLAQVVKRDASGRIADKQSAAALGRLGGLKSGQRQRLAHDAGLSGNASEGPSRRHREHASKLARQEQRRLAAVVGVLRCPIPVACMVTTAADQRAMCDYLYERGMERGDAKLMAQANKMGNDSVANFREAQRLAEILRDAPAKAPEPQRPPEPPKPGTLEAALGQAQHPLQRVGGMYFEGE
;
A
#
# COMPACT_ATOMS: atom_id res chain seq x y z
N MET A 1 15.22 -22.67 -5.73
CA MET A 1 13.77 -22.47 -5.93
C MET A 1 13.59 -21.11 -6.56
N SER A 2 12.86 -21.04 -7.67
CA SER A 2 12.45 -19.81 -8.33
C SER A 2 11.22 -19.18 -7.66
N ASP A 3 10.90 -17.96 -8.04
CA ASP A 3 9.64 -17.28 -7.69
C ASP A 3 8.40 -18.05 -8.19
N ALA A 4 8.51 -18.78 -9.31
CA ALA A 4 7.42 -19.58 -9.86
C ALA A 4 7.18 -20.86 -9.03
N ASP A 5 8.25 -21.53 -8.58
CA ASP A 5 8.18 -22.73 -7.74
C ASP A 5 7.41 -22.42 -6.44
N LEU A 6 7.69 -21.27 -5.82
CA LEU A 6 7.00 -20.85 -4.60
C LEU A 6 5.54 -20.40 -4.86
N ALA A 7 5.23 -19.85 -6.03
CA ALA A 7 3.87 -19.48 -6.39
C ALA A 7 2.97 -20.73 -6.56
N GLN A 8 3.51 -21.84 -7.07
CA GLN A 8 2.79 -23.12 -7.21
C GLN A 8 2.49 -23.80 -5.86
N VAL A 9 3.21 -23.47 -4.79
CA VAL A 9 3.02 -24.07 -3.45
C VAL A 9 1.89 -23.40 -2.65
N VAL A 10 1.41 -22.22 -3.06
CA VAL A 10 0.34 -21.47 -2.35
C VAL A 10 -1.02 -22.10 -2.60
N LYS A 11 -1.54 -22.84 -1.62
CA LYS A 11 -2.91 -23.38 -1.67
C LYS A 11 -3.94 -22.26 -1.50
N ARG A 12 -4.99 -22.30 -2.33
CA ARG A 12 -6.13 -21.39 -2.28
C ARG A 12 -7.43 -22.16 -2.16
N ASP A 13 -8.42 -21.55 -1.51
CA ASP A 13 -9.78 -22.07 -1.43
C ASP A 13 -10.60 -21.74 -2.69
N ALA A 14 -11.83 -22.26 -2.77
CA ALA A 14 -12.75 -21.99 -3.88
C ALA A 14 -13.19 -20.52 -4.01
N SER A 15 -12.89 -19.66 -3.01
CA SER A 15 -13.09 -18.20 -3.07
C SER A 15 -11.82 -17.45 -3.51
N GLY A 16 -10.74 -18.16 -3.82
CA GLY A 16 -9.43 -17.61 -4.21
C GLY A 16 -8.59 -17.09 -3.04
N ARG A 17 -9.06 -17.20 -1.80
CA ARG A 17 -8.32 -16.81 -0.59
C ARG A 17 -7.28 -17.88 -0.23
N ILE A 18 -6.30 -17.54 0.60
CA ILE A 18 -5.23 -18.48 1.00
C ILE A 18 -5.84 -19.52 1.95
N ALA A 19 -5.74 -20.81 1.60
CA ALA A 19 -6.44 -21.88 2.30
C ALA A 19 -5.81 -22.28 3.64
N ASP A 20 -4.51 -22.01 3.85
CA ASP A 20 -3.78 -22.49 5.02
C ASP A 20 -2.68 -21.54 5.53
N LYS A 21 -2.30 -21.75 6.79
CA LYS A 21 -1.33 -20.92 7.54
C LYS A 21 0.11 -21.03 7.02
N GLN A 22 0.50 -22.15 6.42
CA GLN A 22 1.83 -22.35 5.84
C GLN A 22 1.94 -21.62 4.49
N SER A 23 0.93 -21.72 3.63
CA SER A 23 0.79 -20.93 2.40
C SER A 23 0.79 -19.43 2.70
N ALA A 24 0.09 -18.99 3.74
CA ALA A 24 0.11 -17.59 4.19
C ALA A 24 1.51 -17.15 4.67
N ALA A 25 2.22 -17.99 5.44
CA ALA A 25 3.60 -17.72 5.87
C ALA A 25 4.61 -17.76 4.71
N ALA A 26 4.38 -18.55 3.66
CA ALA A 26 5.20 -18.55 2.45
C ALA A 26 5.02 -17.23 1.66
N LEU A 27 3.77 -16.81 1.44
CA LEU A 27 3.47 -15.51 0.81
C LEU A 27 3.96 -14.32 1.63
N GLY A 28 3.84 -14.37 2.97
CA GLY A 28 4.38 -13.34 3.86
C GLY A 28 5.90 -13.22 3.77
N ARG A 29 6.63 -14.34 3.67
CA ARG A 29 8.09 -14.34 3.47
C ARG A 29 8.48 -13.83 2.08
N LEU A 30 7.78 -14.21 1.01
CA LEU A 30 7.96 -13.64 -0.33
C LEU A 30 7.70 -12.12 -0.37
N GLY A 31 6.61 -11.67 0.26
CA GLY A 31 6.28 -10.25 0.37
C GLY A 31 7.32 -9.47 1.16
N GLY A 32 7.80 -10.02 2.28
CA GLY A 32 8.89 -9.47 3.07
C GLY A 32 10.21 -9.38 2.29
N LEU A 33 10.58 -10.44 1.56
CA LEU A 33 11.78 -10.45 0.70
C LEU A 33 11.68 -9.40 -0.42
N LYS A 34 10.54 -9.30 -1.11
CA LYS A 34 10.33 -8.31 -2.18
C LYS A 34 10.22 -6.87 -1.65
N SER A 35 9.67 -6.68 -0.45
CA SER A 35 9.69 -5.39 0.25
C SER A 35 11.11 -4.99 0.64
N GLY A 36 11.88 -5.93 1.23
CA GLY A 36 13.29 -5.72 1.58
C GLY A 36 14.19 -5.48 0.36
N GLN A 37 13.95 -6.17 -0.76
CA GLN A 37 14.61 -5.89 -2.03
C GLN A 37 14.26 -4.50 -2.56
N ARG A 38 12.99 -4.07 -2.49
CA ARG A 38 12.59 -2.70 -2.84
C ARG A 38 13.22 -1.65 -1.92
N GLN A 39 13.34 -1.92 -0.61
CA GLN A 39 14.01 -1.04 0.34
C GLN A 39 15.52 -0.96 0.08
N ARG A 40 16.19 -2.07 -0.29
CA ARG A 40 17.60 -2.07 -0.69
C ARG A 40 17.82 -1.36 -2.03
N LEU A 41 17.00 -1.65 -3.05
CA LEU A 41 17.04 -0.91 -4.32
C LEU A 41 16.77 0.59 -4.12
N ALA A 42 15.90 0.96 -3.17
CA ALA A 42 15.73 2.36 -2.78
C ALA A 42 16.94 2.91 -2.02
N HIS A 43 17.56 2.14 -1.12
CA HIS A 43 18.79 2.53 -0.43
C HIS A 43 19.93 2.82 -1.42
N ASP A 44 20.19 1.86 -2.30
CA ASP A 44 21.32 1.86 -3.23
C ASP A 44 21.11 2.87 -4.38
N ALA A 45 19.85 3.24 -4.67
CA ALA A 45 19.49 4.38 -5.52
C ALA A 45 19.49 5.75 -4.78
N GLY A 46 19.90 5.80 -3.50
CA GLY A 46 19.94 7.04 -2.70
C GLY A 46 18.58 7.56 -2.24
N LEU A 47 17.52 6.75 -2.35
CA LEU A 47 16.13 7.10 -2.01
C LEU A 47 15.73 6.73 -0.57
N SER A 48 16.41 5.77 0.08
CA SER A 48 16.07 5.32 1.46
C SER A 48 16.99 5.84 2.58
N GLY A 49 17.95 6.72 2.27
CA GLY A 49 18.50 7.62 3.30
C GLY A 49 17.42 8.60 3.78
N ASN A 50 17.60 9.20 4.96
CA ASN A 50 16.61 10.11 5.56
C ASN A 50 16.05 11.12 4.54
N ALA A 51 14.74 11.02 4.27
CA ALA A 51 14.09 11.70 3.15
C ALA A 51 14.13 13.25 3.25
N SER A 52 14.55 13.78 4.40
CA SER A 52 14.69 15.20 4.74
C SER A 52 15.93 15.89 4.16
N GLU A 53 16.98 15.17 3.72
CA GLU A 53 18.32 15.77 3.52
C GLU A 53 18.96 15.53 2.14
N GLY A 54 18.36 14.73 1.26
CA GLY A 54 18.85 14.55 -0.10
C GLY A 54 18.57 15.75 -1.03
N PRO A 55 19.35 15.97 -2.12
CA PRO A 55 19.12 17.08 -3.07
C PRO A 55 17.69 17.16 -3.64
N SER A 56 17.03 16.01 -3.80
CA SER A 56 15.64 15.89 -4.26
C SER A 56 14.57 16.31 -3.23
N ARG A 57 14.96 16.81 -2.03
CA ARG A 57 14.02 17.20 -0.96
C ARG A 57 13.04 18.28 -1.39
N ARG A 58 13.52 19.38 -2.00
CA ARG A 58 12.66 20.50 -2.46
C ARG A 58 11.60 20.01 -3.46
N HIS A 59 12.03 19.18 -4.41
CA HIS A 59 11.16 18.55 -5.41
C HIS A 59 10.11 17.63 -4.77
N ARG A 60 10.47 16.82 -3.77
CA ARG A 60 9.50 16.00 -3.00
C ARG A 60 8.53 16.82 -2.15
N GLU A 61 8.96 17.96 -1.59
CA GLU A 61 8.06 18.91 -0.93
C GLU A 61 7.09 19.57 -1.93
N HIS A 62 7.53 19.83 -3.17
CA HIS A 62 6.67 20.33 -4.24
C HIS A 62 5.66 19.28 -4.72
N ALA A 63 6.08 18.02 -4.96
CA ALA A 63 5.18 16.90 -5.24
C ALA A 63 4.11 16.75 -4.15
N SER A 64 4.52 16.79 -2.87
CA SER A 64 3.61 16.68 -1.72
C SER A 64 2.58 17.82 -1.66
N LYS A 65 2.93 19.04 -2.09
CA LYS A 65 2.00 20.17 -2.19
C LYS A 65 1.04 20.00 -3.38
N LEU A 66 1.58 19.71 -4.56
CA LEU A 66 0.82 19.48 -5.80
C LEU A 66 -0.19 18.34 -5.65
N ALA A 67 0.24 17.18 -5.12
CA ALA A 67 -0.63 16.03 -4.91
C ALA A 67 -1.82 16.37 -3.98
N ARG A 68 -1.59 17.13 -2.91
CA ARG A 68 -2.66 17.58 -1.99
C ARG A 68 -3.60 18.59 -2.64
N GLN A 69 -3.11 19.47 -3.51
CA GLN A 69 -3.93 20.42 -4.26
C GLN A 69 -4.82 19.69 -5.27
N GLU A 70 -4.25 18.82 -6.09
CA GLU A 70 -4.97 18.05 -7.11
C GLU A 70 -5.94 17.02 -6.50
N GLN A 71 -5.57 16.37 -5.38
CA GLN A 71 -6.51 15.52 -4.63
C GLN A 71 -7.71 16.30 -4.13
N ARG A 72 -7.53 17.53 -3.61
CA ARG A 72 -8.67 18.39 -3.20
C ARG A 72 -9.52 18.80 -4.40
N ARG A 73 -8.89 19.17 -5.53
CA ARG A 73 -9.59 19.56 -6.76
C ARG A 73 -10.43 18.41 -7.32
N LEU A 74 -9.89 17.20 -7.40
CA LEU A 74 -10.61 16.03 -7.92
C LEU A 74 -11.64 15.47 -6.93
N ALA A 75 -11.42 15.61 -5.61
CA ALA A 75 -12.45 15.34 -4.62
C ALA A 75 -13.70 16.21 -4.84
N ALA A 76 -13.50 17.51 -5.12
CA ALA A 76 -14.59 18.43 -5.44
C ALA A 76 -15.30 18.09 -6.78
N VAL A 77 -14.57 17.62 -7.81
CA VAL A 77 -15.17 17.12 -9.06
C VAL A 77 -16.09 15.92 -8.83
N VAL A 78 -15.71 15.01 -7.92
CA VAL A 78 -16.52 13.83 -7.52
C VAL A 78 -17.63 14.20 -6.52
N GLY A 79 -17.66 15.43 -5.98
CA GLY A 79 -18.64 15.85 -4.98
C GLY A 79 -18.39 15.29 -3.57
N VAL A 80 -17.16 14.89 -3.23
CA VAL A 80 -16.81 14.24 -1.96
C VAL A 80 -15.74 15.00 -1.17
N LEU A 81 -15.76 14.85 0.16
CA LEU A 81 -14.81 15.53 1.06
C LEU A 81 -13.36 15.01 0.95
N ARG A 82 -13.15 13.79 0.43
CA ARG A 82 -11.84 13.15 0.28
C ARG A 82 -11.72 12.50 -1.08
N CYS A 83 -10.57 12.70 -1.73
CA CYS A 83 -10.29 12.12 -3.04
C CYS A 83 -10.43 10.59 -3.02
N PRO A 84 -11.17 9.97 -3.95
CA PRO A 84 -11.25 8.51 -4.04
C PRO A 84 -9.86 7.87 -4.16
N ILE A 85 -9.65 6.75 -3.47
CA ILE A 85 -8.34 6.07 -3.36
C ILE A 85 -7.62 5.91 -4.72
N PRO A 86 -8.22 5.35 -5.79
CA PRO A 86 -7.48 5.13 -7.05
C PRO A 86 -7.08 6.45 -7.72
N VAL A 87 -7.93 7.49 -7.67
CA VAL A 87 -7.62 8.84 -8.16
C VAL A 87 -6.49 9.46 -7.33
N ALA A 88 -6.54 9.30 -5.99
CA ALA A 88 -5.52 9.82 -5.09
C ALA A 88 -4.15 9.16 -5.30
N CYS A 89 -4.11 7.86 -5.61
CA CYS A 89 -2.90 7.14 -5.98
C CYS A 89 -2.31 7.67 -7.29
N MET A 90 -3.12 7.78 -8.36
CA MET A 90 -2.66 8.33 -9.65
C MET A 90 -2.11 9.75 -9.53
N VAL A 91 -2.80 10.64 -8.79
CA VAL A 91 -2.33 12.00 -8.50
C VAL A 91 -0.99 12.01 -7.75
N THR A 92 -0.80 11.11 -6.77
CA THR A 92 0.46 11.02 -6.02
C THR A 92 1.60 10.59 -6.95
N THR A 93 1.40 9.52 -7.73
CA THR A 93 2.40 9.04 -8.69
C THR A 93 2.72 10.09 -9.76
N ALA A 94 1.72 10.80 -10.27
CA ALA A 94 1.92 11.88 -11.24
C ALA A 94 2.75 13.04 -10.66
N ALA A 95 2.51 13.43 -9.41
CA ALA A 95 3.26 14.48 -8.72
C ALA A 95 4.71 14.05 -8.42
N ASP A 96 4.94 12.81 -7.99
CA ASP A 96 6.28 12.26 -7.78
C ASP A 96 7.07 12.16 -9.09
N GLN A 97 6.43 11.69 -10.18
CA GLN A 97 7.02 11.68 -11.52
C GLN A 97 7.37 13.09 -12.00
N ARG A 98 6.54 14.11 -11.69
CA ARG A 98 6.85 15.50 -12.02
C ARG A 98 8.08 16.00 -11.27
N ALA A 99 8.15 15.77 -9.96
CA ALA A 99 9.32 16.10 -9.14
C ALA A 99 10.60 15.39 -9.60
N MET A 100 10.50 14.15 -10.09
CA MET A 100 11.65 13.45 -10.67
C MET A 100 11.99 13.95 -12.08
N CYS A 101 11.03 14.38 -12.88
CA CYS A 101 11.29 15.08 -14.14
C CYS A 101 12.09 16.37 -13.89
N ASP A 102 11.59 17.25 -13.03
CA ASP A 102 12.23 18.54 -12.75
C ASP A 102 13.65 18.35 -12.16
N TYR A 103 13.82 17.43 -11.19
CA TYR A 103 15.12 17.07 -10.63
C TYR A 103 16.10 16.46 -11.66
N LEU A 104 15.66 15.50 -12.47
CA LEU A 104 16.53 14.87 -13.47
C LEU A 104 16.92 15.84 -14.60
N TYR A 105 16.05 16.81 -14.91
CA TYR A 105 16.36 17.86 -15.88
C TYR A 105 17.43 18.82 -15.36
N GLU A 106 17.29 19.31 -14.11
CA GLU A 106 18.33 20.10 -13.44
C GLU A 106 19.68 19.38 -13.44
N ARG A 107 19.72 18.13 -12.97
CA ARG A 107 20.96 17.32 -12.91
C ARG A 107 21.50 16.93 -14.28
N GLY A 108 20.66 16.87 -15.31
CA GLY A 108 21.07 16.70 -16.70
C GLY A 108 21.74 17.94 -17.27
N MET A 109 21.14 19.11 -17.06
CA MET A 109 21.69 20.42 -17.45
C MET A 109 23.03 20.72 -16.76
N GLU A 110 23.12 20.52 -15.45
CA GLU A 110 24.37 20.70 -14.67
C GLU A 110 25.54 19.82 -15.12
N ARG A 111 25.25 18.70 -15.79
CA ARG A 111 26.25 17.67 -16.18
C ARG A 111 26.46 17.55 -17.69
N GLY A 112 25.66 18.23 -18.51
CA GLY A 112 25.57 17.96 -19.95
C GLY A 112 25.04 16.56 -20.30
N ASP A 113 24.37 15.88 -19.37
CA ASP A 113 23.97 14.48 -19.53
C ASP A 113 22.62 14.35 -20.26
N ALA A 114 22.70 14.12 -21.58
CA ALA A 114 21.56 13.90 -22.45
C ALA A 114 20.69 12.68 -22.05
N LYS A 115 21.23 11.68 -21.33
CA LYS A 115 20.44 10.52 -20.86
C LYS A 115 19.56 10.91 -19.67
N LEU A 116 20.08 11.73 -18.74
CA LEU A 116 19.27 12.30 -17.66
C LEU A 116 18.17 13.21 -18.21
N MET A 117 18.47 14.06 -19.20
CA MET A 117 17.46 14.92 -19.84
C MET A 117 16.39 14.12 -20.61
N ALA A 118 16.78 13.04 -21.31
CA ALA A 118 15.82 12.14 -21.96
C ALA A 118 14.94 11.39 -20.95
N GLN A 119 15.51 10.94 -19.83
CA GLN A 119 14.76 10.29 -18.75
C GLN A 119 13.80 11.27 -18.06
N ALA A 120 14.23 12.53 -17.84
CA ALA A 120 13.39 13.60 -17.32
C ALA A 120 12.16 13.81 -18.21
N ASN A 121 12.37 14.01 -19.52
CA ASN A 121 11.29 14.16 -20.50
C ASN A 121 10.30 12.98 -20.45
N LYS A 122 10.79 11.73 -20.35
CA LYS A 122 9.91 10.56 -20.17
C LYS A 122 9.06 10.69 -18.90
N MET A 123 9.66 10.98 -17.74
CA MET A 123 8.94 11.15 -16.48
C MET A 123 7.90 12.28 -16.53
N GLY A 124 8.19 13.37 -17.26
CA GLY A 124 7.24 14.45 -17.51
C GLY A 124 6.02 14.02 -18.33
N ASN A 125 6.22 13.20 -19.36
CA ASN A 125 5.13 12.64 -20.17
C ASN A 125 4.29 11.61 -19.38
N ASP A 126 4.96 10.71 -18.65
CA ASP A 126 4.29 9.72 -17.79
C ASP A 126 3.44 10.42 -16.69
N SER A 127 3.94 11.53 -16.13
CA SER A 127 3.21 12.39 -15.18
C SER A 127 1.94 13.00 -15.80
N VAL A 128 2.04 13.59 -17.00
CA VAL A 128 0.88 14.18 -17.70
C VAL A 128 -0.16 13.12 -18.05
N ALA A 129 0.26 11.91 -18.43
CA ALA A 129 -0.65 10.79 -18.66
C ALA A 129 -1.42 10.40 -17.38
N ASN A 130 -0.72 10.25 -16.25
CA ASN A 130 -1.35 9.90 -14.97
C ASN A 130 -2.28 11.01 -14.44
N PHE A 131 -1.97 12.30 -14.63
CA PHE A 131 -2.89 13.38 -14.29
C PHE A 131 -4.18 13.38 -15.14
N ARG A 132 -4.07 13.05 -16.44
CA ARG A 132 -5.24 12.93 -17.34
C ARG A 132 -6.12 11.74 -16.96
N GLU A 133 -5.52 10.58 -16.67
CA GLU A 133 -6.28 9.40 -16.25
C GLU A 133 -6.93 9.58 -14.87
N ALA A 134 -6.27 10.27 -13.94
CA ALA A 134 -6.87 10.66 -12.66
C ALA A 134 -8.10 11.57 -12.84
N GLN A 135 -8.06 12.51 -13.81
CA GLN A 135 -9.20 13.36 -14.15
C GLN A 135 -10.35 12.55 -14.76
N ARG A 136 -10.06 11.72 -15.77
CA ARG A 136 -11.04 10.83 -16.41
C ARG A 136 -11.71 9.89 -15.41
N LEU A 137 -10.95 9.34 -14.46
CA LEU A 137 -11.47 8.48 -13.41
C LEU A 137 -12.32 9.25 -12.38
N ALA A 138 -11.98 10.50 -12.08
CA ALA A 138 -12.81 11.36 -11.23
C ALA A 138 -14.16 11.69 -11.90
N GLU A 139 -14.17 11.94 -13.21
CA GLU A 139 -15.41 12.16 -13.97
C GLU A 139 -16.30 10.92 -13.97
N ILE A 140 -15.73 9.73 -14.20
CA ILE A 140 -16.45 8.45 -14.11
C ILE A 140 -17.02 8.21 -12.71
N LEU A 141 -16.29 8.59 -11.64
CA LEU A 141 -16.75 8.42 -10.25
C LEU A 141 -17.80 9.45 -9.81
N ARG A 142 -17.87 10.62 -10.48
CA ARG A 142 -18.95 11.60 -10.31
C ARG A 142 -20.26 11.08 -10.92
N ASP A 143 -20.18 10.48 -12.10
CA ASP A 143 -21.35 10.05 -12.88
C ASP A 143 -21.79 8.60 -12.56
N ALA A 144 -21.01 7.87 -11.76
CA ALA A 144 -21.38 6.55 -11.27
C ALA A 144 -22.57 6.64 -10.29
N PRO A 145 -23.62 5.81 -10.43
CA PRO A 145 -24.70 5.77 -9.46
C PRO A 145 -24.12 5.37 -8.10
N ALA A 146 -24.51 6.10 -7.04
CA ALA A 146 -24.06 5.85 -5.68
C ALA A 146 -24.46 4.45 -5.23
N LYS A 147 -23.55 3.48 -5.40
CA LYS A 147 -23.78 2.08 -5.06
C LYS A 147 -23.94 1.99 -3.54
N ALA A 148 -25.18 1.85 -3.10
CA ALA A 148 -25.51 1.77 -1.68
C ALA A 148 -24.61 0.72 -1.00
N PRO A 149 -24.08 1.01 0.20
CA PRO A 149 -23.21 0.07 0.90
C PRO A 149 -23.98 -1.23 1.08
N GLU A 150 -23.47 -2.30 0.47
CA GLU A 150 -24.07 -3.63 0.54
C GLU A 150 -24.23 -3.99 2.02
N PRO A 151 -25.45 -4.21 2.52
CA PRO A 151 -25.68 -4.36 3.95
C PRO A 151 -24.88 -5.57 4.42
N GLN A 152 -23.97 -5.34 5.38
CA GLN A 152 -23.14 -6.40 5.91
C GLN A 152 -24.05 -7.50 6.44
N ARG A 153 -24.10 -8.63 5.72
CA ARG A 153 -24.90 -9.79 6.11
C ARG A 153 -24.45 -10.13 7.53
N PRO A 154 -25.35 -10.11 8.53
CA PRO A 154 -24.95 -10.33 9.92
C PRO A 154 -24.21 -11.68 9.99
N PRO A 155 -23.10 -11.76 10.75
CA PRO A 155 -22.30 -12.97 10.80
C PRO A 155 -23.19 -14.15 11.18
N GLU A 156 -23.18 -15.20 10.37
CA GLU A 156 -24.04 -16.36 10.59
C GLU A 156 -23.76 -16.93 12.00
N PRO A 157 -24.80 -17.20 12.80
CA PRO A 157 -24.61 -17.62 14.18
C PRO A 157 -23.77 -18.91 14.22
N PRO A 158 -22.81 -19.03 15.16
CA PRO A 158 -21.94 -20.18 15.23
C PRO A 158 -22.77 -21.46 15.37
N LYS A 159 -22.42 -22.48 14.58
CA LYS A 159 -23.20 -23.72 14.50
C LYS A 159 -23.35 -24.34 15.90
N PRO A 160 -24.56 -24.77 16.31
CA PRO A 160 -24.75 -25.44 17.59
C PRO A 160 -23.85 -26.67 17.67
N GLY A 161 -23.15 -26.83 18.80
CA GLY A 161 -22.06 -27.78 19.00
C GLY A 161 -20.65 -27.17 19.05
N THR A 162 -20.43 -25.94 18.55
CA THR A 162 -19.08 -25.34 18.53
C THR A 162 -18.67 -24.66 19.86
N LEU A 163 -19.60 -24.43 20.79
CA LEU A 163 -19.33 -23.69 22.04
C LEU A 163 -18.66 -24.54 23.14
N GLU A 164 -18.98 -25.83 23.25
CA GLU A 164 -18.38 -26.70 24.26
C GLU A 164 -16.87 -26.90 24.00
N ALA A 165 -16.49 -27.04 22.73
CA ALA A 165 -15.09 -27.10 22.31
C ALA A 165 -14.29 -25.82 22.63
N ALA A 166 -14.95 -24.66 22.64
CA ALA A 166 -14.32 -23.37 22.96
C ALA A 166 -14.17 -23.15 24.49
N LEU A 167 -15.12 -23.64 25.29
CA LEU A 167 -15.08 -23.52 26.75
C LEU A 167 -14.20 -24.59 27.42
N GLY A 168 -14.07 -25.78 26.80
CA GLY A 168 -13.26 -26.89 27.33
C GLY A 168 -11.74 -26.66 27.34
N GLN A 169 -11.22 -25.62 26.67
CA GLN A 169 -9.77 -25.35 26.57
C GLN A 169 -9.28 -24.21 27.49
N ALA A 170 -10.15 -23.62 28.32
CA ALA A 170 -9.81 -22.50 29.19
C ALA A 170 -9.30 -22.88 30.61
N GLN A 171 -9.04 -24.17 30.86
CA GLN A 171 -8.59 -24.65 32.18
C GLN A 171 -7.05 -24.70 32.29
N HIS A 172 -6.42 -23.53 32.38
CA HIS A 172 -5.09 -23.38 33.01
C HIS A 172 -5.26 -22.71 34.38
N PRO A 173 -4.89 -23.35 35.50
CA PRO A 173 -5.03 -22.76 36.82
C PRO A 173 -4.01 -21.63 37.01
N LEU A 174 -4.50 -20.42 37.34
CA LEU A 174 -3.66 -19.32 37.78
C LEU A 174 -3.19 -19.58 39.23
N GLN A 175 -1.95 -20.04 39.39
CA GLN A 175 -1.30 -20.04 40.71
C GLN A 175 -1.20 -18.61 41.24
N ARG A 176 -1.58 -18.43 42.52
CA ARG A 176 -1.52 -17.14 43.23
C ARG A 176 -0.85 -17.35 44.58
N VAL A 177 0.42 -16.96 44.71
CA VAL A 177 1.14 -16.97 45.99
C VAL A 177 1.66 -15.57 46.29
N GLY A 178 1.41 -15.12 47.52
CA GLY A 178 1.46 -13.71 47.92
C GLY A 178 0.18 -13.28 48.63
N GLY A 179 -0.36 -14.13 49.52
CA GLY A 179 -1.55 -13.83 50.32
C GLY A 179 -2.78 -14.72 50.10
N MET A 180 -2.89 -16.01 50.47
CA MET A 180 -1.98 -17.18 50.66
C MET A 180 -2.86 -18.44 50.34
N TYR A 181 -2.56 -19.74 50.55
CA TYR A 181 -1.47 -20.48 51.22
C TYR A 181 -1.47 -21.95 50.70
N PHE A 182 -0.28 -22.57 50.63
CA PHE A 182 0.03 -24.02 50.69
C PHE A 182 -0.48 -25.05 49.66
N GLU A 183 0.28 -26.15 49.62
CA GLU A 183 0.19 -27.34 48.78
C GLU A 183 -0.36 -28.54 49.60
N GLY A 184 -0.70 -29.65 48.94
CA GLY A 184 -1.11 -30.88 49.59
C GLY A 184 -1.19 -32.08 48.63
N GLU A 185 -0.10 -32.86 48.62
CA GLU A 185 0.10 -34.23 48.08
C GLU A 185 -0.36 -34.54 46.64
#